data_AF-A0AAN7D2T1-F1
#
_entry.id   AF-A0AAN7D2T1-F1
#
_cell.length_a   1.000
_cell.length_b   1.000
_cell.length_c   1.000
_cell.angle_alpha   90.00
_cell.angle_beta   90.00
_cell.angle_gamma   90.00
#
_symmetry.space_group_name_H-M   'P 1'
#
loop_
_entity.id
_entity.type
_entity.pdbx_description
1 polymer ?
#
loop_
_entity_poly.entity_id
_entity_poly.type
_entity_poly.pdbx_seq_one_letter_code
_entity_poly.pdbx_strand_id
1 'polypeptide(L)'
;MALSFGVEIELLVCPRGTPSLSPLAPASASSLQTMRPSKHEPKTDNMPEIPRYWRVELVSRVLSTTTDWQNELQAVFEVLHDECKVRLTTGCSMHVHVSPYDGRYTAGQLQKICKALCYFDNAITKVMPAERKDNPWATSNKLKRAYTLVPAHSWAYIFKLLDKTTPKHVHGMLSGGWRWRSRYCSWNFENVTEACGTIEFRRPPGADSPDSSIHWAAFTLGFVARALATDWAPYASLKTVGSVADLERFILGGISTLGPTMNGALGWRIVEDTSPPTVLTAEELGAIERKKKNKDRVKSPFVEKVSGKCWARIWQGR
;
A
#
# COMPACT_ATOMS: atom_id res chain seq x y z
N MET A 1 3.99 -5.40 -19.74
CA MET A 1 4.89 -5.20 -18.57
C MET A 1 4.43 -6.15 -17.48
N ALA A 2 5.32 -6.76 -16.70
CA ALA A 2 4.94 -7.63 -15.58
C ALA A 2 5.42 -7.04 -14.25
N LEU A 3 4.59 -7.14 -13.21
CA LEU A 3 4.91 -6.72 -11.86
C LEU A 3 4.69 -7.90 -10.90
N SER A 4 5.53 -7.98 -9.87
CA SER A 4 5.31 -8.83 -8.71
C SER A 4 4.75 -7.98 -7.58
N PHE A 5 3.83 -8.54 -6.80
CA PHE A 5 3.20 -7.78 -5.72
C PHE A 5 2.77 -8.67 -4.56
N GLY A 6 2.47 -8.06 -3.43
CA GLY A 6 1.86 -8.70 -2.27
C GLY A 6 0.89 -7.74 -1.59
N VAL A 7 -0.09 -8.28 -0.89
CA VAL A 7 -1.07 -7.50 -0.15
C VAL A 7 -1.02 -7.82 1.34
N GLU A 8 -1.20 -6.80 2.16
CA GLU A 8 -1.45 -6.93 3.60
C GLU A 8 -2.86 -6.39 3.88
N ILE A 9 -3.69 -7.15 4.58
CA ILE A 9 -5.08 -6.79 4.89
C ILE A 9 -5.27 -6.85 6.40
N GLU A 10 -5.49 -5.69 7.02
CA GLU A 10 -5.73 -5.57 8.46
C GLU A 10 -7.24 -5.55 8.72
N LEU A 11 -7.73 -6.47 9.55
CA LEU A 11 -9.15 -6.61 9.83
C LEU A 11 -9.42 -7.17 11.24
N LEU A 12 -10.67 -7.06 11.69
CA LEU A 12 -11.15 -7.74 12.88
C LEU A 12 -11.97 -8.95 12.49
N VAL A 13 -11.68 -10.12 13.09
CA VAL A 13 -12.45 -11.36 12.87
C VAL A 13 -13.09 -11.85 14.16
N CYS A 14 -14.22 -12.54 14.05
CA CYS A 14 -14.82 -13.35 15.12
C CYS A 14 -15.34 -14.65 14.50
N PRO A 15 -14.91 -15.86 14.92
CA PRO A 15 -15.41 -17.11 14.38
C PRO A 15 -16.94 -17.23 14.47
N ARG A 16 -17.54 -17.86 13.46
CA ARG A 16 -18.96 -18.18 13.40
C ARG A 16 -19.21 -19.52 14.10
N GLY A 17 -19.31 -19.50 15.43
CA GLY A 17 -19.64 -20.69 16.23
C GLY A 17 -19.24 -20.55 17.70
N THR A 18 -19.78 -21.39 18.59
CA THR A 18 -19.30 -21.51 19.97
C THR A 18 -17.81 -21.89 19.97
N PRO A 19 -16.99 -21.36 20.89
CA PRO A 19 -15.54 -21.54 20.88
C PRO A 19 -15.17 -22.97 21.29
N SER A 20 -15.29 -23.91 20.37
CA SER A 20 -14.45 -25.09 20.36
C SER A 20 -13.16 -24.68 19.65
N LEU A 21 -12.17 -24.21 20.42
CA LEU A 21 -10.81 -24.03 19.94
C LEU A 21 -10.21 -25.41 19.63
N SER A 22 -10.66 -26.03 18.55
CA SER A 22 -9.83 -26.97 17.80
C SER A 22 -8.98 -26.13 16.85
N PRO A 23 -7.64 -26.30 16.82
CA PRO A 23 -6.82 -25.61 15.83
C PRO A 23 -7.37 -25.94 14.45
N LEU A 24 -7.68 -24.90 13.66
CA LEU A 24 -8.10 -25.03 12.27
C LEU A 24 -7.19 -26.05 11.58
N ALA A 25 -7.75 -27.20 11.22
CA ALA A 25 -7.04 -28.20 10.44
C ALA A 25 -6.62 -27.56 9.11
N PRO A 26 -5.43 -27.88 8.57
CA PRO A 26 -4.91 -27.24 7.37
C PRO A 26 -5.74 -27.69 6.15
N ALA A 27 -6.81 -26.96 5.84
CA ALA A 27 -7.43 -27.03 4.53
C ALA A 27 -6.44 -26.46 3.51
N SER A 28 -5.99 -27.31 2.57
CA SER A 28 -5.12 -27.03 1.42
C SER A 28 -4.20 -25.80 1.57
N ALA A 29 -3.22 -25.94 2.46
CA ALA A 29 -2.27 -24.91 2.87
C ALA A 29 -1.18 -24.59 1.82
N SER A 30 -1.55 -24.33 0.56
CA SER A 30 -0.61 -23.80 -0.44
C SER A 30 -0.72 -22.29 -0.66
N SER A 31 -1.89 -21.68 -0.38
CA SER A 31 -2.15 -20.26 -0.69
C SER A 31 -2.07 -19.31 0.50
N LEU A 32 -2.21 -19.82 1.73
CA LEU A 32 -2.24 -19.03 2.97
C LEU A 32 -1.07 -19.42 3.88
N GLN A 33 0.01 -18.62 3.88
CA GLN A 33 1.01 -18.71 4.94
C GLN A 33 0.45 -18.13 6.24
N THR A 34 -0.08 -19.01 7.09
CA THR A 34 -0.38 -18.83 8.51
C THR A 34 -1.25 -17.61 8.88
N MET A 35 -2.53 -17.86 9.19
CA MET A 35 -3.23 -17.09 10.21
C MET A 35 -2.45 -17.22 11.52
N ARG A 36 -1.56 -16.28 11.83
CA ARG A 36 -0.96 -16.20 13.16
C ARG A 36 -1.77 -15.22 13.98
N PRO A 37 -2.40 -15.66 15.10
CA PRO A 37 -2.63 -14.73 16.19
C PRO A 37 -1.30 -14.06 16.48
N SER A 38 -1.25 -12.74 16.60
CA SER A 38 -0.05 -12.07 17.08
C SER A 38 0.34 -12.70 18.42
N LYS A 39 1.36 -13.56 18.44
CA LYS A 39 1.97 -14.13 19.67
C LYS A 39 2.79 -13.08 20.44
N HIS A 40 2.63 -11.82 20.08
CA HIS A 40 3.06 -10.68 20.86
C HIS A 40 1.81 -9.96 21.35
N GLU A 41 1.79 -9.62 22.63
CA GLU A 41 0.97 -8.56 23.23
C GLU A 41 0.65 -7.46 22.19
N PRO A 42 -0.57 -6.91 22.19
CA PRO A 42 -1.22 -6.34 21.01
C PRO A 42 -0.41 -5.20 20.38
N LYS A 43 0.46 -5.55 19.43
CA LYS A 43 1.30 -4.58 18.69
C LYS A 43 0.58 -3.95 17.48
N THR A 44 -0.74 -3.95 17.47
CA THR A 44 -1.60 -3.29 16.46
C THR A 44 -2.62 -2.37 17.11
N ASP A 45 -2.15 -1.52 18.02
CA ASP A 45 -2.87 -0.69 18.99
C ASP A 45 -3.92 0.34 18.47
N ASN A 46 -4.24 0.43 17.18
CA ASN A 46 -5.09 1.50 16.63
C ASN A 46 -6.57 1.14 16.42
N MET A 47 -6.93 -0.12 16.53
CA MET A 47 -8.34 -0.51 16.55
C MET A 47 -8.89 -0.42 17.98
N PRO A 48 -10.17 -0.11 18.21
CA PRO A 48 -10.80 -0.38 19.49
C PRO A 48 -10.75 -1.88 19.80
N GLU A 49 -10.51 -2.27 21.05
CA GLU A 49 -10.76 -3.65 21.47
C GLU A 49 -12.27 -3.90 21.41
N ILE A 50 -12.69 -4.68 20.42
CA ILE A 50 -14.07 -5.06 20.27
C ILE A 50 -14.20 -6.45 20.90
N PRO A 51 -15.01 -6.62 21.96
CA PRO A 51 -15.17 -7.91 22.61
C PRO A 51 -15.48 -9.01 21.60
N ARG A 52 -14.77 -10.15 21.73
CA ARG A 52 -14.85 -11.34 20.86
C ARG A 52 -14.28 -11.17 19.45
N TYR A 53 -13.67 -10.03 19.12
CA TYR A 53 -12.97 -9.88 17.86
C TYR A 53 -11.45 -9.94 18.05
N TRP A 54 -10.77 -10.66 17.16
CA TRP A 54 -9.32 -10.71 17.07
C TRP A 54 -8.83 -9.81 15.94
N ARG A 55 -7.70 -9.13 16.18
CA ARG A 55 -6.99 -8.36 15.16
C ARG A 55 -6.17 -9.33 14.31
N VAL A 56 -6.39 -9.30 13.02
CA VAL A 56 -5.68 -10.15 12.06
C VAL A 56 -5.08 -9.26 10.97
N GLU A 57 -3.84 -9.57 10.62
CA GLU A 57 -3.17 -9.05 9.42
C GLU A 57 -2.96 -10.26 8.50
N LEU A 58 -3.74 -10.34 7.42
CA LEU A 58 -3.54 -11.33 6.38
C LEU A 58 -2.45 -10.83 5.44
N VAL A 59 -1.46 -11.66 5.13
CA VAL A 59 -0.37 -11.33 4.23
C VAL A 59 -0.35 -12.35 3.11
N SER A 60 -0.44 -11.90 1.86
CA SER A 60 -0.38 -12.81 0.72
C SER A 60 1.03 -13.35 0.51
N ARG A 61 1.13 -14.47 -0.21
CA ARG A 61 2.38 -14.78 -0.94
C ARG A 61 2.67 -13.69 -1.99
N VAL A 62 3.83 -13.78 -2.64
CA VAL A 62 4.09 -12.96 -3.84
C VAL A 62 3.20 -13.45 -4.97
N LEU A 63 2.42 -12.52 -5.49
CA LEU A 63 1.52 -12.64 -6.63
C LEU A 63 2.18 -12.00 -7.85
N SER A 64 1.73 -12.40 -9.04
CA SER A 64 2.18 -11.81 -10.30
C SER A 64 0.99 -11.22 -11.05
N THR A 65 1.20 -10.08 -11.72
CA THR A 65 0.21 -9.56 -12.67
C THR A 65 0.02 -10.48 -13.88
N THR A 66 0.83 -11.51 -14.06
CA THR A 66 0.69 -12.49 -15.17
C THR A 66 -0.04 -13.77 -14.77
N THR A 67 -0.44 -13.90 -13.51
CA THR A 67 -1.18 -15.05 -12.99
C THR A 67 -2.57 -14.64 -12.52
N ASP A 68 -3.41 -15.61 -12.22
CA ASP A 68 -4.78 -15.39 -11.77
C ASP A 68 -4.86 -15.00 -10.28
N TRP A 69 -4.28 -13.84 -9.97
CA TRP A 69 -4.17 -13.33 -8.60
C TRP A 69 -5.52 -12.89 -8.01
N GLN A 70 -6.51 -12.58 -8.85
CA GLN A 70 -7.86 -12.19 -8.41
C GLN A 70 -8.56 -13.36 -7.73
N ASN A 71 -8.52 -14.56 -8.34
CA ASN A 71 -9.07 -15.77 -7.76
C ASN A 71 -8.41 -16.17 -6.44
N GLU A 72 -7.11 -15.85 -6.26
CA GLU A 72 -6.45 -16.09 -4.97
C GLU A 72 -7.00 -15.21 -3.85
N LEU A 73 -7.26 -13.92 -4.13
CA LEU A 73 -7.89 -13.05 -3.14
C LEU A 73 -9.33 -13.47 -2.88
N GLN A 74 -10.06 -13.87 -3.92
CA GLN A 74 -11.41 -14.39 -3.78
C GLN A 74 -11.47 -15.62 -2.84
N ALA A 75 -10.64 -16.63 -3.08
CA ALA A 75 -10.59 -17.83 -2.25
C ALA A 75 -10.27 -17.53 -0.77
N VAL A 76 -9.40 -16.53 -0.50
CA VAL A 76 -9.11 -16.11 0.87
C VAL A 76 -10.33 -15.52 1.56
N PHE A 77 -11.08 -14.65 0.87
CA PHE A 77 -12.28 -14.03 1.45
C PHE A 77 -13.45 -15.01 1.58
N GLU A 78 -13.60 -15.97 0.67
CA GLU A 78 -14.59 -17.05 0.78
C GLU A 78 -14.41 -17.80 2.10
N VAL A 79 -13.21 -18.33 2.36
CA VAL A 79 -12.90 -19.02 3.63
C VAL A 79 -13.09 -18.08 4.83
N LEU A 80 -12.63 -16.83 4.73
CA LEU A 80 -12.74 -15.87 5.81
C LEU A 80 -14.21 -15.57 6.17
N HIS A 81 -15.09 -15.46 5.19
CA HIS A 81 -16.49 -15.11 5.39
C HIS A 81 -17.33 -16.30 5.86
N ASP A 82 -16.96 -17.51 5.42
CA ASP A 82 -17.57 -18.76 5.88
C ASP A 82 -17.26 -19.03 7.36
N GLU A 83 -16.00 -18.85 7.75
CA GLU A 83 -15.53 -19.18 9.10
C GLU A 83 -15.68 -18.02 10.10
N CYS A 84 -15.71 -16.77 9.63
CA CYS A 84 -15.66 -15.59 10.50
C CYS A 84 -16.70 -14.51 10.16
N LYS A 85 -17.04 -13.72 11.17
CA LYS A 85 -17.60 -12.38 11.04
C LYS A 85 -16.42 -11.42 10.90
N VAL A 86 -16.39 -10.68 9.79
CA VAL A 86 -15.39 -9.64 9.54
C VAL A 86 -15.95 -8.29 9.96
N ARG A 87 -15.10 -7.45 10.55
CA ARG A 87 -15.41 -6.07 10.88
C ARG A 87 -14.22 -5.18 10.58
N LEU A 88 -14.50 -4.01 9.99
CA LEU A 88 -13.52 -2.95 9.82
C LEU A 88 -13.66 -1.88 10.89
N THR A 89 -12.55 -1.21 11.15
CA THR A 89 -12.49 0.03 11.94
C THR A 89 -11.64 1.05 11.17
N THR A 90 -11.62 2.30 11.59
CA THR A 90 -10.74 3.33 11.00
C THR A 90 -9.25 3.00 11.19
N GLY A 91 -8.92 2.09 12.10
CA GLY A 91 -7.57 1.55 12.30
C GLY A 91 -7.20 0.40 11.37
N CYS A 92 -8.13 -0.13 10.57
CA CYS A 92 -7.86 -1.12 9.52
C CYS A 92 -7.30 -0.44 8.27
N SER A 93 -6.35 -1.10 7.62
CA SER A 93 -5.80 -0.70 6.33
C SER A 93 -5.63 -1.90 5.40
N MET A 94 -5.49 -1.61 4.12
CA MET A 94 -4.83 -2.50 3.19
C MET A 94 -3.51 -1.87 2.74
N HIS A 95 -2.46 -2.68 2.65
CA HIS A 95 -1.19 -2.29 2.03
C HIS A 95 -0.96 -3.10 0.76
N VAL A 96 -0.35 -2.48 -0.25
CA VAL A 96 0.03 -3.14 -1.50
C VAL A 96 1.51 -2.92 -1.76
N HIS A 97 2.28 -3.99 -1.71
CA HIS A 97 3.71 -4.01 -2.03
C HIS A 97 3.90 -4.33 -3.50
N VAL A 98 4.70 -3.56 -4.22
CA VAL A 98 4.95 -3.76 -5.65
C VAL A 98 6.43 -3.72 -5.96
N SER A 99 6.92 -4.69 -6.73
CA SER A 99 8.25 -4.73 -7.31
C SER A 99 8.18 -4.98 -8.82
N PRO A 100 9.26 -4.71 -9.57
CA PRO A 100 9.43 -5.30 -10.90
C PRO A 100 9.32 -6.82 -10.81
N TYR A 101 8.81 -7.47 -11.85
CA TYR A 101 8.67 -8.93 -11.87
C TYR A 101 10.02 -9.65 -11.73
N ASP A 102 11.04 -9.14 -12.43
CA ASP A 102 12.40 -9.64 -12.37
C ASP A 102 13.36 -8.53 -11.91
N GLY A 103 13.92 -8.70 -10.72
CA GLY A 103 14.93 -7.81 -10.15
C GLY A 103 14.39 -6.67 -9.27
N ARG A 104 15.08 -5.53 -9.33
CA ARG A 104 14.91 -4.38 -8.43
C ARG A 104 14.66 -3.12 -9.23
N TYR A 105 14.02 -2.14 -8.60
CA TYR A 105 13.85 -0.85 -9.24
C TYR A 105 15.20 -0.18 -9.54
N THR A 106 15.37 0.24 -10.79
CA THR A 106 16.47 1.13 -11.19
C THR A 106 16.21 2.55 -10.70
N ALA A 107 17.25 3.39 -10.66
CA ALA A 107 17.10 4.80 -10.34
C ALA A 107 16.06 5.49 -11.26
N GLY A 108 16.14 5.26 -12.57
CA GLY A 108 15.21 5.83 -13.54
C GLY A 108 13.75 5.39 -13.31
N GLN A 109 13.52 4.13 -12.94
CA GLN A 109 12.18 3.66 -12.59
C GLN A 109 11.63 4.36 -11.35
N LEU A 110 12.44 4.48 -10.29
CA LEU A 110 12.05 5.19 -9.07
C LEU A 110 11.77 6.67 -9.35
N GLN A 111 12.59 7.33 -10.17
CA GLN A 111 12.38 8.73 -10.56
C GLN A 111 11.02 8.91 -11.24
N LYS A 112 10.66 8.04 -12.19
CA LYS A 112 9.34 8.06 -12.83
C LYS A 112 8.19 7.87 -11.85
N ILE A 113 8.31 6.90 -10.93
CA ILE A 113 7.31 6.67 -9.89
C ILE A 113 7.19 7.90 -8.98
N CYS A 114 8.31 8.49 -8.54
CA CYS A 114 8.30 9.69 -7.70
C CYS A 114 7.63 10.88 -8.40
N LYS A 115 7.86 11.06 -9.71
CA LYS A 115 7.20 12.12 -10.51
C LYS A 115 5.69 11.92 -10.54
N ALA A 116 5.23 10.69 -10.77
CA ALA A 116 3.82 10.33 -10.72
C ALA A 116 3.19 10.63 -9.36
N LEU A 117 3.85 10.17 -8.29
CA LEU A 117 3.37 10.35 -6.93
C LEU A 117 3.22 11.82 -6.58
N CYS A 118 4.23 12.64 -6.87
CA CYS A 118 4.13 14.07 -6.63
C CYS A 118 3.01 14.68 -7.48
N TYR A 119 2.96 14.40 -8.78
CA TYR A 119 1.96 14.97 -9.68
C TYR A 119 0.51 14.67 -9.26
N PHE A 120 0.26 13.44 -8.81
CA PHE A 120 -1.06 12.95 -8.43
C PHE A 120 -1.37 12.96 -6.93
N ASP A 121 -0.48 13.39 -6.04
CA ASP A 121 -0.68 13.29 -4.59
C ASP A 121 -2.00 13.92 -4.11
N ASN A 122 -2.36 15.09 -4.67
CA ASN A 122 -3.64 15.75 -4.37
C ASN A 122 -4.84 14.90 -4.84
N ALA A 123 -4.79 14.34 -6.06
CA ALA A 123 -5.85 13.48 -6.59
C ALA A 123 -5.98 12.17 -5.80
N ILE A 124 -4.84 11.53 -5.46
CA ILE A 124 -4.81 10.34 -4.61
C ILE A 124 -5.43 10.65 -3.25
N THR A 125 -5.15 11.82 -2.66
CA THR A 125 -5.76 12.24 -1.39
C THR A 125 -7.27 12.42 -1.53
N LYS A 126 -7.75 13.04 -2.61
CA LYS A 126 -9.17 13.32 -2.85
C LYS A 126 -10.04 12.07 -3.02
N VAL A 127 -9.49 10.98 -3.54
CA VAL A 127 -10.24 9.72 -3.75
C VAL A 127 -10.30 8.83 -2.50
N MET A 128 -9.57 9.19 -1.45
CA MET A 128 -9.55 8.44 -0.19
C MET A 128 -10.76 8.82 0.66
N PRO A 129 -11.32 7.90 1.47
CA PRO A 129 -12.34 8.25 2.45
C PRO A 129 -11.79 9.21 3.53
N ALA A 130 -12.68 9.91 4.23
CA ALA A 130 -12.37 10.97 5.20
C ALA A 130 -11.19 10.65 6.14
N GLU A 131 -11.20 9.46 6.75
CA GLU A 131 -10.22 9.00 7.73
C GLU A 131 -8.85 8.68 7.12
N ARG A 132 -8.77 8.58 5.78
CA ARG A 132 -7.54 8.26 5.04
C ARG A 132 -6.95 9.50 4.31
N LYS A 133 -7.65 10.64 4.31
CA LYS A 133 -7.16 11.90 3.72
C LYS A 133 -6.00 12.50 4.49
N ASP A 134 -6.11 12.65 5.80
CA ASP A 134 -5.04 13.21 6.65
C ASP A 134 -4.52 12.21 7.70
N ASN A 135 -4.49 10.93 7.35
CA ASN A 135 -4.06 9.86 8.25
C ASN A 135 -2.58 9.98 8.63
N PRO A 136 -2.24 10.16 9.93
CA PRO A 136 -0.85 10.25 10.38
C PRO A 136 -0.02 8.99 10.12
N TRP A 137 -0.64 7.83 9.92
CA TRP A 137 0.05 6.56 9.67
C TRP A 137 0.44 6.35 8.20
N ALA A 138 -0.16 7.15 7.30
CA ALA A 138 0.03 7.09 5.86
C ALA A 138 0.05 8.50 5.25
N THR A 139 0.92 9.37 5.76
CA THR A 139 0.96 10.79 5.37
C THR A 139 1.33 10.98 3.89
N SER A 140 0.74 12.00 3.27
CA SER A 140 1.04 12.38 1.88
C SER A 140 2.55 12.50 1.62
N ASN A 141 3.01 11.98 0.47
CA ASN A 141 4.41 12.07 0.03
C ASN A 141 4.73 13.43 -0.63
N LYS A 142 3.79 14.37 -0.61
CA LYS A 142 3.92 15.70 -1.17
C LYS A 142 5.15 16.42 -0.62
N LEU A 143 6.02 16.87 -1.51
CA LEU A 143 7.13 17.76 -1.19
C LEU A 143 6.61 19.16 -0.86
N LYS A 144 5.96 19.33 0.32
CA LYS A 144 5.11 20.50 0.68
C LYS A 144 5.68 21.84 0.24
N ARG A 145 6.95 22.13 0.56
CA ARG A 145 7.63 23.40 0.20
C ARG A 145 7.86 23.56 -1.31
N ALA A 146 8.22 22.49 -2.01
CA ALA A 146 8.44 22.54 -3.45
C ALA A 146 7.12 22.61 -4.22
N TYR A 147 6.06 22.02 -3.67
CA TYR A 147 4.75 21.95 -4.28
C TYR A 147 4.06 23.31 -4.44
N THR A 148 4.25 24.22 -3.48
CA THR A 148 3.73 25.58 -3.56
C THR A 148 4.39 26.41 -4.67
N LEU A 149 5.51 25.94 -5.20
CA LEU A 149 6.26 26.60 -6.28
C LEU A 149 5.80 26.17 -7.68
N VAL A 150 4.95 25.15 -7.82
CA VAL A 150 4.51 24.64 -9.13
C VAL A 150 3.82 25.71 -9.98
N PRO A 151 2.91 26.57 -9.45
CA PRO A 151 2.29 27.61 -10.28
C PRO A 151 3.29 28.61 -10.86
N ALA A 152 4.36 28.92 -10.11
CA ALA A 152 5.39 29.88 -10.53
C ALA A 152 6.46 29.24 -11.42
N HIS A 153 6.91 28.02 -11.10
CA HIS A 153 8.09 27.40 -11.69
C HIS A 153 7.81 26.13 -12.51
N SER A 154 6.54 25.74 -12.67
CA SER A 154 6.09 24.48 -13.27
C SER A 154 6.62 23.24 -12.54
N TRP A 155 6.22 22.06 -13.01
CA TRP A 155 6.75 20.78 -12.52
C TRP A 155 8.24 20.57 -12.80
N ALA A 156 8.82 21.28 -13.77
CA ALA A 156 10.22 21.16 -14.14
C ALA A 156 11.16 21.35 -12.93
N TYR A 157 10.82 22.27 -12.02
CA TYR A 157 11.59 22.48 -10.80
C TYR A 157 11.60 21.24 -9.90
N ILE A 158 10.43 20.66 -9.62
CA ILE A 158 10.31 19.45 -8.80
C ILE A 158 10.96 18.26 -9.51
N PHE A 159 10.74 18.10 -10.82
CA PHE A 159 11.30 16.98 -11.57
C PHE A 159 12.82 16.99 -11.57
N LYS A 160 13.47 18.15 -11.67
CA LYS A 160 14.93 18.29 -11.51
C LYS A 160 15.43 17.83 -10.13
N LEU A 161 14.63 18.00 -9.07
CA LEU A 161 14.96 17.47 -7.74
C LEU A 161 14.82 15.95 -7.72
N LEU A 162 13.71 15.44 -8.27
CA LEU A 162 13.41 14.02 -8.33
C LEU A 162 14.40 13.24 -9.21
N ASP A 163 14.92 13.83 -10.28
CA ASP A 163 15.90 13.21 -11.19
C ASP A 163 17.25 12.92 -10.52
N LYS A 164 17.51 13.47 -9.33
CA LYS A 164 18.70 13.17 -8.51
C LYS A 164 18.50 11.97 -7.58
N THR A 165 17.33 11.36 -7.62
CA THR A 165 16.97 10.26 -6.72
C THR A 165 17.69 8.98 -7.10
N THR A 166 18.15 8.25 -6.08
CA THR A 166 18.71 6.91 -6.19
C THR A 166 17.94 5.94 -5.29
N PRO A 167 18.05 4.61 -5.51
CA PRO A 167 17.46 3.61 -4.61
C PRO A 167 17.80 3.80 -3.13
N LYS A 168 19.02 4.24 -2.80
CA LYS A 168 19.44 4.48 -1.40
C LYS A 168 18.74 5.68 -0.75
N HIS A 169 18.30 6.63 -1.56
CA HIS A 169 17.92 7.96 -1.11
C HIS A 169 16.43 8.26 -1.29
N VAL A 170 15.73 7.52 -2.16
CA VAL A 170 14.32 7.74 -2.50
C VAL A 170 13.43 7.81 -1.26
N HIS A 171 13.65 6.91 -0.29
CA HIS A 171 12.86 6.87 0.93
C HIS A 171 13.02 8.16 1.73
N GLY A 172 14.26 8.61 1.99
CA GLY A 172 14.48 9.85 2.73
C GLY A 172 13.92 11.08 1.99
N MET A 173 14.01 11.10 0.66
CA MET A 173 13.47 12.22 -0.13
C MET A 173 11.95 12.37 0.01
N LEU A 174 11.19 11.27 0.00
CA LEU A 174 9.72 11.30 -0.03
C LEU A 174 9.04 11.09 1.34
N SER A 175 9.79 10.95 2.43
CA SER A 175 9.24 10.62 3.77
C SER A 175 9.44 11.68 4.86
N GLY A 176 9.78 12.93 4.49
CA GLY A 176 10.03 14.00 5.47
C GLY A 176 11.40 14.67 5.35
N GLY A 177 12.19 14.26 4.35
CA GLY A 177 13.48 14.83 4.01
C GLY A 177 14.64 13.92 4.40
N TRP A 178 15.81 14.20 3.82
CA TRP A 178 17.00 13.34 3.95
C TRP A 178 17.46 13.09 5.40
N ARG A 179 17.11 13.98 6.34
CA ARG A 179 17.40 13.86 7.78
C ARG A 179 16.32 13.14 8.59
N TRP A 180 15.11 12.98 8.04
CA TRP A 180 13.95 12.43 8.74
C TRP A 180 13.30 11.37 7.85
N ARG A 181 13.72 10.12 8.04
CA ARG A 181 13.11 8.96 7.38
C ARG A 181 11.86 8.58 8.16
N SER A 182 10.71 8.57 7.50
CA SER A 182 9.46 8.13 8.10
C SER A 182 8.84 6.99 7.31
N ARG A 183 8.66 5.84 7.96
CA ARG A 183 7.82 4.77 7.42
C ARG A 183 6.34 5.14 7.32
N TYR A 184 5.90 6.22 7.99
CA TYR A 184 4.49 6.64 8.09
C TYR A 184 4.04 7.54 6.93
N CYS A 185 4.41 7.17 5.69
CA CYS A 185 4.00 7.84 4.46
C CYS A 185 3.06 6.96 3.63
N SER A 186 2.25 7.58 2.78
CA SER A 186 1.28 6.90 1.90
C SER A 186 1.98 5.90 0.98
N TRP A 187 3.11 6.29 0.41
CA TRP A 187 3.99 5.44 -0.39
C TRP A 187 5.33 5.30 0.30
N ASN A 188 5.58 4.12 0.84
CA ASN A 188 6.78 3.79 1.57
C ASN A 188 7.80 3.10 0.66
N PHE A 189 9.01 3.66 0.63
CA PHE A 189 10.13 3.16 -0.17
C PHE A 189 11.22 2.48 0.69
N GLU A 190 10.96 2.22 1.96
CA GLU A 190 11.94 1.65 2.90
C GLU A 190 12.50 0.31 2.39
N ASN A 191 11.64 -0.49 1.74
CA ASN A 191 11.95 -1.82 1.26
C ASN A 191 12.68 -1.87 -0.10
N VAL A 192 12.93 -0.73 -0.75
CA VAL A 192 13.56 -0.69 -2.09
C VAL A 192 14.97 -1.27 -2.10
N THR A 193 15.75 -1.02 -1.04
CA THR A 193 17.12 -1.55 -0.89
C THR A 193 17.17 -2.90 -0.18
N GLU A 194 16.06 -3.34 0.41
CA GLU A 194 15.97 -4.59 1.17
C GLU A 194 15.80 -5.80 0.25
N ALA A 195 15.86 -7.03 0.79
CA ALA A 195 15.76 -8.26 0.00
C ALA A 195 14.54 -8.30 -0.95
N CYS A 196 13.39 -7.79 -0.51
CA CYS A 196 12.14 -7.77 -1.28
C CYS A 196 12.07 -6.69 -2.37
N GLY A 197 12.82 -5.59 -2.27
CA GLY A 197 12.91 -4.57 -3.34
C GLY A 197 11.59 -3.86 -3.68
N THR A 198 10.64 -3.78 -2.75
CA THR A 198 9.28 -3.26 -3.01
C THR A 198 9.15 -1.77 -2.71
N ILE A 199 8.19 -1.13 -3.37
CA ILE A 199 7.50 0.06 -2.86
C ILE A 199 6.16 -0.37 -2.29
N GLU A 200 5.65 0.33 -1.27
CA GLU A 200 4.47 -0.07 -0.52
C GLU A 200 3.46 1.08 -0.49
N PHE A 201 2.24 0.85 -1.01
CA PHE A 201 1.13 1.79 -0.87
C PHE A 201 0.31 1.47 0.37
N ARG A 202 0.30 2.39 1.33
CA ARG A 202 -0.22 2.23 2.70
C ARG A 202 -1.48 3.04 2.97
N ARG A 203 -1.96 3.80 1.98
CA ARG A 203 -3.11 4.70 2.14
C ARG A 203 -4.50 4.07 2.00
N PRO A 204 -4.72 2.97 1.25
CA PRO A 204 -6.05 2.37 1.13
C PRO A 204 -6.73 2.12 2.49
N PRO A 205 -8.06 2.28 2.59
CA PRO A 205 -8.81 1.86 3.77
C PRO A 205 -8.71 0.35 3.97
N GLY A 206 -9.23 -0.15 5.10
CA GLY A 206 -9.41 -1.58 5.31
C GLY A 206 -10.28 -2.19 4.21
N ALA A 207 -9.99 -3.45 3.85
CA ALA A 207 -10.76 -4.20 2.86
C ALA A 207 -11.34 -5.46 3.51
N ASP A 208 -12.66 -5.58 3.51
CA ASP A 208 -13.40 -6.71 4.08
C ASP A 208 -14.00 -7.65 3.03
N SER A 209 -13.76 -7.37 1.75
CA SER A 209 -14.26 -8.15 0.62
C SER A 209 -13.17 -8.38 -0.43
N PRO A 210 -13.33 -9.40 -1.29
CA PRO A 210 -12.41 -9.62 -2.40
C PRO A 210 -12.46 -8.43 -3.38
N ASP A 211 -13.65 -7.91 -3.71
CA ASP A 211 -13.81 -6.76 -4.60
C ASP A 211 -13.03 -5.54 -4.13
N SER A 212 -13.09 -5.23 -2.83
CA SER A 212 -12.36 -4.09 -2.27
C SER A 212 -10.85 -4.30 -2.29
N SER A 213 -10.40 -5.50 -1.96
CA SER A 213 -8.98 -5.85 -2.00
C SER A 213 -8.42 -5.85 -3.43
N ILE A 214 -9.17 -6.42 -4.37
CA ILE A 214 -8.82 -6.46 -5.79
C ILE A 214 -8.78 -5.05 -6.36
N HIS A 215 -9.74 -4.19 -6.02
CA HIS A 215 -9.76 -2.79 -6.45
C HIS A 215 -8.50 -2.04 -6.04
N TRP A 216 -8.12 -2.09 -4.77
CA TRP A 216 -6.94 -1.35 -4.28
C TRP A 216 -5.62 -1.94 -4.77
N ALA A 217 -5.55 -3.26 -4.97
CA ALA A 217 -4.43 -3.88 -5.67
C ALA A 217 -4.34 -3.36 -7.12
N ALA A 218 -5.45 -3.37 -7.87
CA ALA A 218 -5.52 -2.89 -9.24
C ALA A 218 -5.20 -1.40 -9.38
N PHE A 219 -5.70 -0.57 -8.47
CA PHE A 219 -5.36 0.86 -8.36
C PHE A 219 -3.85 1.04 -8.29
N THR A 220 -3.19 0.32 -7.37
CA THR A 220 -1.76 0.43 -7.12
C THR A 220 -0.94 -0.06 -8.32
N LEU A 221 -1.29 -1.24 -8.83
CA LEU A 221 -0.60 -1.88 -9.96
C LEU A 221 -0.71 -1.03 -11.23
N GLY A 222 -1.93 -0.55 -11.55
CA GLY A 222 -2.18 0.33 -12.67
C GLY A 222 -1.40 1.64 -12.54
N PHE A 223 -1.40 2.25 -11.35
CA PHE A 223 -0.63 3.46 -11.10
C PHE A 223 0.87 3.26 -11.35
N VAL A 224 1.47 2.21 -10.78
CA VAL A 224 2.91 1.92 -10.93
C VAL A 224 3.25 1.61 -12.39
N ALA A 225 2.48 0.74 -13.05
CA ALA A 225 2.70 0.39 -14.45
C ALA A 225 2.67 1.62 -15.35
N ARG A 226 1.67 2.50 -15.16
CA ARG A 226 1.57 3.73 -15.94
C ARG A 226 2.71 4.70 -15.63
N ALA A 227 3.11 4.84 -14.37
CA ALA A 227 4.24 5.69 -13.99
C ALA A 227 5.53 5.27 -14.71
N LEU A 228 5.81 3.98 -14.76
CA LEU A 228 6.97 3.40 -15.43
C LEU A 228 6.95 3.63 -16.95
N ALA A 229 5.76 3.53 -17.57
CA ALA A 229 5.57 3.69 -19.00
C ALA A 229 5.49 5.16 -19.48
N THR A 230 5.17 6.09 -18.58
CA THR A 230 4.94 7.50 -18.95
C THR A 230 6.23 8.20 -19.33
N ASP A 231 6.17 8.98 -20.41
CA ASP A 231 7.11 10.07 -20.67
C ASP A 231 6.69 11.28 -19.84
N TRP A 232 7.57 11.69 -18.93
CA TRP A 232 7.34 12.79 -18.01
C TRP A 232 7.80 14.14 -18.55
N ALA A 233 8.47 14.19 -19.71
CA ALA A 233 8.91 15.46 -20.29
C ALA A 233 7.76 16.44 -20.56
N PRO A 234 6.60 16.02 -21.13
CA PRO A 234 5.47 16.93 -21.33
C PRO A 234 4.86 17.46 -20.03
N TYR A 235 4.94 16.68 -18.94
CA TYR A 235 4.40 17.09 -17.65
C TYR A 235 5.26 18.17 -16.98
N ALA A 236 6.54 18.28 -17.34
CA ALA A 236 7.47 19.23 -16.73
C ALA A 236 7.04 20.68 -16.94
N SER A 237 6.38 21.02 -18.06
CA SER A 237 5.92 22.39 -18.34
C SER A 237 4.60 22.75 -17.67
N LEU A 238 3.87 21.76 -17.11
CA LEU A 238 2.58 22.00 -16.48
C LEU A 238 2.73 22.82 -15.19
N LYS A 239 1.75 23.69 -14.94
CA LYS A 239 1.68 24.56 -13.75
C LYS A 239 0.53 24.19 -12.81
N THR A 240 -0.17 23.11 -13.14
CA THR A 240 -1.31 22.57 -12.39
C THR A 240 -0.99 21.16 -11.89
N VAL A 241 -1.73 20.73 -10.89
CA VAL A 241 -1.64 19.37 -10.33
C VAL A 241 -2.54 18.42 -11.12
N GLY A 242 -2.26 17.12 -11.06
CA GLY A 242 -3.16 16.12 -11.65
C GLY A 242 -4.54 16.17 -11.01
N SER A 243 -5.59 16.16 -11.83
CA SER A 243 -6.98 16.04 -11.35
C SER A 243 -7.33 14.58 -11.02
N VAL A 244 -8.48 14.36 -10.34
CA VAL A 244 -9.02 13.00 -10.11
C VAL A 244 -9.36 12.30 -11.43
N ALA A 245 -9.90 13.03 -12.41
CA ALA A 245 -10.16 12.49 -13.74
C ALA A 245 -8.87 12.10 -14.49
N ASP A 246 -7.80 12.89 -14.33
CA ASP A 246 -6.48 12.51 -14.86
C ASP A 246 -5.95 11.25 -14.18
N LEU A 247 -6.11 11.12 -12.87
CA LEU A 247 -5.69 9.95 -12.10
C LEU A 247 -6.44 8.69 -12.55
N GLU A 248 -7.76 8.77 -12.74
CA GLU A 248 -8.58 7.67 -13.25
C GLU A 248 -8.07 7.19 -14.61
N ARG A 249 -7.90 8.12 -15.57
CA ARG A 249 -7.34 7.81 -16.90
C ARG A 249 -5.94 7.23 -16.82
N PHE A 250 -5.11 7.74 -15.92
CA PHE A 250 -3.75 7.29 -15.72
C PHE A 250 -3.70 5.84 -15.24
N ILE A 251 -4.50 5.49 -14.23
CA ILE A 251 -4.58 4.12 -13.69
C ILE A 251 -5.16 3.15 -14.71
N LEU A 252 -6.25 3.51 -15.39
CA LEU A 252 -6.84 2.69 -16.45
C LEU A 252 -5.84 2.41 -17.59
N GLY A 253 -5.09 3.44 -18.00
CA GLY A 253 -4.03 3.30 -19.00
C GLY A 253 -2.81 2.51 -18.53
N GLY A 254 -2.67 2.25 -17.23
CA GLY A 254 -1.68 1.32 -16.67
C GLY A 254 -2.19 -0.10 -16.61
N ILE A 255 -3.43 -0.28 -16.15
CA ILE A 255 -4.16 -1.57 -16.16
C ILE A 255 -4.12 -2.19 -17.56
N SER A 256 -4.40 -1.40 -18.60
CA SER A 256 -4.38 -1.88 -19.99
C SER A 256 -3.01 -2.41 -20.45
N THR A 257 -1.91 -2.05 -19.78
CA THR A 257 -0.54 -2.49 -20.14
C THR A 257 -0.07 -3.73 -19.40
N LEU A 258 -0.78 -4.12 -18.34
CA LEU A 258 -0.46 -5.25 -17.47
C LEU A 258 -1.09 -6.57 -17.95
N GLY A 259 -2.07 -6.51 -18.83
CA GLY A 259 -2.63 -7.67 -19.52
C GLY A 259 -4.00 -8.12 -19.02
N PRO A 260 -4.52 -9.25 -19.53
CA PRO A 260 -5.92 -9.66 -19.37
C PRO A 260 -6.30 -10.07 -17.94
N THR A 261 -5.34 -10.49 -17.13
CA THR A 261 -5.49 -10.78 -15.69
C THR A 261 -5.89 -9.55 -14.86
N MET A 262 -5.84 -8.35 -15.43
CA MET A 262 -6.31 -7.11 -14.80
C MET A 262 -7.73 -6.74 -15.21
N ASN A 263 -8.36 -7.47 -16.14
CA ASN A 263 -9.71 -7.20 -16.59
C ASN A 263 -10.68 -7.29 -15.39
N GLY A 264 -11.55 -6.29 -15.25
CA GLY A 264 -12.50 -6.20 -14.14
C GLY A 264 -11.90 -5.87 -12.77
N ALA A 265 -10.56 -5.85 -12.63
CA ALA A 265 -9.92 -5.71 -11.32
C ALA A 265 -10.15 -4.33 -10.68
N LEU A 266 -10.36 -3.29 -11.49
CA LEU A 266 -10.80 -1.99 -10.96
C LEU A 266 -12.32 -1.99 -10.85
N GLY A 267 -12.84 -2.51 -9.74
CA GLY A 267 -14.28 -2.81 -9.58
C GLY A 267 -15.22 -1.59 -9.59
N TRP A 268 -14.70 -0.37 -9.44
CA TRP A 268 -15.50 0.86 -9.52
C TRP A 268 -14.66 2.03 -10.00
N ARG A 269 -15.35 3.11 -10.38
CA ARG A 269 -14.74 4.33 -10.89
C ARG A 269 -13.94 5.07 -9.83
N ILE A 270 -12.83 5.66 -10.23
CA ILE A 270 -12.00 6.48 -9.35
C ILE A 270 -12.61 7.88 -9.32
N VAL A 271 -13.37 8.16 -8.27
CA VAL A 271 -14.09 9.43 -8.09
C VAL A 271 -13.65 10.12 -6.80
N GLU A 272 -13.84 11.44 -6.75
CA GLU A 272 -13.55 12.20 -5.54
C GLU A 272 -14.53 11.80 -4.43
N ASP A 273 -13.99 11.42 -3.28
CA ASP A 273 -14.75 11.38 -2.04
C ASP A 273 -14.87 12.82 -1.56
N THR A 274 -16.08 13.32 -1.35
CA THR A 274 -16.33 14.73 -0.97
C THR A 274 -16.32 14.96 0.55
N SER A 275 -16.16 13.90 1.35
CA SER A 275 -16.17 13.99 2.80
C SER A 275 -14.97 14.81 3.30
N PRO A 276 -15.11 15.72 4.27
CA PRO A 276 -13.95 16.41 4.82
C PRO A 276 -12.99 15.42 5.49
N PRO A 277 -11.67 15.70 5.55
CA PRO A 277 -10.74 14.89 6.32
C PRO A 277 -11.18 14.76 7.78
N THR A 278 -11.06 13.56 8.35
CA THR A 278 -11.35 13.34 9.77
C THR A 278 -10.40 14.18 10.63
N VAL A 279 -10.97 15.04 11.47
CA VAL A 279 -10.20 15.86 12.42
C VAL A 279 -9.92 15.02 13.66
N LEU A 280 -8.63 14.80 13.93
CA LEU A 280 -8.18 14.11 15.14
C LEU A 280 -8.06 15.11 16.29
N THR A 281 -8.51 14.69 17.48
CA THR A 281 -8.33 15.43 18.72
C THR A 281 -6.85 15.47 19.15
N ALA A 282 -6.50 16.43 20.00
CA ALA A 282 -5.14 16.52 20.56
C ALA A 282 -4.75 15.25 21.34
N GLU A 283 -5.71 14.61 22.02
CA GLU A 283 -5.49 13.37 22.75
C GLU A 283 -5.18 12.21 21.79
N GLU A 284 -5.96 12.06 20.71
CA GLU A 284 -5.71 11.04 19.68
C GLU A 284 -4.36 11.24 18.99
N LEU A 285 -4.00 12.49 18.66
CA LEU A 285 -2.69 12.82 18.11
C LEU A 285 -1.56 12.46 19.07
N GLY A 286 -1.70 12.81 20.36
CA GLY A 286 -0.74 12.44 21.39
C GLY A 286 -0.59 10.93 21.56
N ALA A 287 -1.69 10.17 21.47
CA ALA A 287 -1.67 8.72 21.51
C ALA A 287 -0.95 8.13 20.29
N ILE A 288 -1.20 8.66 19.08
CA ILE A 288 -0.53 8.27 17.85
C ILE A 288 0.98 8.52 17.94
N GLU A 289 1.41 9.68 18.44
CA GLU A 289 2.84 10.00 18.59
C GLU A 289 3.55 9.07 19.56
N ARG A 290 2.96 8.78 20.72
CA ARG A 290 3.50 7.80 21.68
C ARG A 290 3.67 6.43 21.02
N LYS A 291 2.67 6.00 20.25
CA LYS A 291 2.71 4.71 19.53
C LYS A 291 3.79 4.68 18.44
N LYS A 292 3.94 5.75 17.65
CA LYS A 292 5.01 5.85 16.65
C LYS A 292 6.38 5.74 17.31
N LYS A 293 6.61 6.48 18.41
CA LYS A 293 7.87 6.37 19.19
C LYS A 293 8.14 4.95 19.66
N ASN A 294 7.11 4.22 20.11
CA ASN A 294 7.25 2.83 20.51
C ASN A 294 7.54 1.91 19.31
N LYS A 295 6.84 2.10 18.19
CA LYS A 295 7.04 1.32 16.96
C LYS A 295 8.40 1.57 16.31
N ASP A 296 8.93 2.79 16.39
CA ASP A 296 10.26 3.12 15.84
C ASP A 296 11.41 2.45 16.62
N ARG A 297 11.14 1.97 17.85
CA ARG A 297 12.08 1.15 18.63
C ARG A 297 12.09 -0.33 18.22
N VAL A 298 11.15 -0.76 17.37
CA VAL A 298 10.98 -2.15 16.95
C VAL A 298 11.08 -2.23 15.43
N LYS A 299 11.91 -3.13 14.89
CA LYS A 299 12.01 -3.31 13.43
C LYS A 299 10.65 -3.75 12.85
N SER A 300 10.40 -3.35 11.60
CA SER A 300 9.14 -3.73 10.92
C SER A 300 9.04 -5.26 10.80
N PRO A 301 7.94 -5.88 11.25
CA PRO A 301 7.76 -7.33 11.17
C PRO A 301 7.84 -7.89 9.75
N PHE A 302 7.53 -7.08 8.72
CA PHE A 302 7.60 -7.53 7.32
C PHE A 302 9.03 -7.95 6.93
N VAL A 303 10.04 -7.15 7.28
CA VAL A 303 11.45 -7.50 6.99
C VAL A 303 11.84 -8.78 7.71
N GLU A 304 11.37 -9.01 8.94
CA GLU A 304 11.62 -10.25 9.69
C GLU A 304 10.85 -11.46 9.13
N LYS A 305 9.59 -11.28 8.71
CA LYS A 305 8.74 -12.30 8.08
C LYS A 305 9.30 -12.74 6.71
N VAL A 306 9.91 -11.82 5.96
CA VAL A 306 10.54 -12.09 4.65
C VAL A 306 12.01 -12.54 4.78
N SER A 307 12.75 -12.11 5.81
CA SER A 307 14.15 -12.51 6.02
C SER A 307 14.33 -13.81 6.82
N GLY A 308 13.30 -14.29 7.50
CA GLY A 308 13.33 -15.56 8.22
C GLY A 308 13.39 -16.77 7.29
N LYS A 309 14.60 -17.22 6.90
CA LYS A 309 15.00 -18.53 6.31
C LYS A 309 14.08 -19.22 5.26
N CYS A 310 13.04 -18.57 4.77
CA CYS A 310 12.05 -19.16 3.86
C CYS A 310 12.24 -18.71 2.40
N TRP A 311 12.95 -17.62 2.15
CA TRP A 311 13.14 -17.09 0.79
C TRP A 311 14.46 -17.51 0.12
N ALA A 312 15.45 -18.00 0.87
CA ALA A 312 16.73 -18.49 0.30
C ALA A 312 16.71 -19.95 -0.19
N ARG A 313 15.66 -20.74 0.11
CA ARG A 313 15.52 -22.13 -0.39
C ARG A 313 14.64 -22.28 -1.63
N ILE A 314 13.98 -21.21 -2.09
CA ILE A 314 13.03 -21.28 -3.21
C ILE A 314 13.70 -20.96 -4.56
N TRP A 315 14.96 -20.52 -4.56
CA TRP A 315 15.76 -20.28 -5.78
C TRP A 315 16.82 -21.36 -6.10
N GLN A 316 16.75 -22.54 -5.47
CA GLN A 316 17.53 -23.73 -5.84
C GLN A 316 16.64 -24.94 -6.20
N GLY A 317 15.36 -24.69 -6.49
CA GLY A 317 14.38 -25.72 -6.81
C GLY A 317 13.75 -25.56 -8.20
N ARG A 318 14.51 -25.08 -9.18
CA ARG A 318 14.37 -25.36 -10.62
C ARG A 318 15.74 -25.29 -11.26
#